data_AF-A0A3E0H7R6-F1
#
_entry.id   AF-A0A3E0H7R6-F1
#
_cell.length_a   1.000
_cell.length_b   1.000
_cell.length_c   1.000
_cell.angle_alpha   90.00
_cell.angle_beta   90.00
_cell.angle_gamma   90.00
#
_symmetry.space_group_name_H-M   'P 1'
#
loop_
_entity.id
_entity.type
_entity.pdbx_description
1 polymer ?
#
loop_
_entity_poly.entity_id
_entity_poly.type
_entity_poly.pdbx_seq_one_letter_code
_entity_poly.pdbx_strand_id
1 'polypeptide(L)' 'MARIRSPPQRDNRSATPVARSQVLGNTGTSGVYTLQNVNSGKCLDVENGRTNDFAAVDQYSCYAGPVQQWRLAA' A
#
# COMPACT_ATOMS: atom_id res chain seq x y z
N MET A 1 -23.03 -7.70 4.49
CA MET A 1 -21.86 -7.65 5.40
C MET A 1 -20.70 -8.37 4.72
N ALA A 2 -19.73 -7.64 4.16
CA ALA A 2 -18.55 -8.26 3.54
C ALA A 2 -17.51 -8.55 4.63
N ARG A 3 -17.16 -9.83 4.81
CA ARG A 3 -16.10 -10.25 5.75
C ARG A 3 -14.74 -10.10 5.08
N ILE A 4 -13.86 -9.35 5.74
CA ILE A 4 -12.42 -9.29 5.49
C ILE A 4 -11.87 -10.71 5.69
N ARG A 5 -11.58 -11.44 4.61
CA ARG A 5 -10.84 -12.71 4.67
C ARG A 5 -9.41 -12.45 4.24
N SER A 6 -8.56 -12.12 5.21
CA SER A 6 -7.12 -11.99 5.01
C SER A 6 -6.49 -13.37 4.73
N PRO A 7 -5.77 -13.60 3.61
CA PRO A 7 -4.90 -14.76 3.48
C PRO A 7 -3.76 -14.70 4.52
N PRO A 8 -3.17 -15.84 4.95
CA PRO A 8 -2.17 -15.87 6.01
C PRO A 8 -0.94 -15.04 5.64
N GLN A 9 -0.64 -13.97 6.39
CA GLN A 9 0.47 -13.06 6.13
C GLN A 9 1.61 -13.31 7.13
N ARG A 10 2.85 -13.51 6.64
CA ARG A 10 4.07 -13.41 7.47
C ARG A 10 4.08 -12.01 8.11
N ASP A 11 3.99 -11.97 9.42
CA ASP A 11 3.89 -10.78 10.24
C ASP A 11 5.24 -10.08 10.37
N ASN A 12 5.47 -9.03 9.58
CA ASN A 12 6.63 -8.14 9.76
C ASN A 12 6.36 -7.10 10.88
N ARG A 13 6.08 -7.55 12.11
CA ARG A 13 5.65 -6.71 13.24
C ARG A 13 6.77 -6.02 14.03
N SER A 14 7.97 -5.87 13.47
CA SER A 14 9.14 -5.39 14.23
C SER A 14 9.69 -4.03 13.77
N ALA A 15 8.82 -3.05 13.53
CA ALA A 15 9.24 -1.65 13.40
C ALA A 15 8.65 -0.82 14.55
N THR A 16 9.50 -0.33 15.44
CA THR A 16 9.18 0.60 16.51
C THR A 16 8.54 1.90 15.96
N PRO A 17 7.52 2.47 16.63
CA PRO A 17 6.70 3.52 16.03
C PRO A 17 7.28 4.91 16.30
N VAL A 18 7.88 5.56 15.31
CA VAL A 18 7.93 7.03 15.17
C VAL A 18 8.43 7.41 13.78
N ALA A 19 7.54 7.46 12.79
CA ALA A 19 7.77 8.28 11.60
C ALA A 19 6.45 8.63 10.95
N ARG A 20 6.31 9.90 10.56
CA ARG A 20 5.22 10.46 9.76
C ARG A 20 4.93 9.54 8.56
N SER A 21 3.72 9.56 7.99
CA SER A 21 3.42 8.88 6.72
C SER A 21 4.52 9.22 5.71
N GLN A 22 5.44 8.29 5.48
CA GLN A 22 6.55 8.50 4.60
C GLN A 22 6.09 8.05 3.23
N VAL A 23 6.04 9.02 2.31
CA VAL A 23 6.12 8.74 0.89
C VAL A 23 7.43 7.97 0.67
N LEU A 24 7.33 6.67 0.43
CA LEU A 24 8.48 5.83 0.16
C LEU A 24 8.82 5.94 -1.33
N GLY A 25 9.85 6.72 -1.65
CA GLY A 25 10.49 6.71 -2.97
C GLY A 25 9.77 7.49 -4.06
N ASN A 26 10.38 8.59 -4.49
CA ASN A 26 10.09 9.24 -5.76
C ASN A 26 10.63 8.33 -6.89
N THR A 27 9.78 7.57 -7.57
CA THR A 27 10.17 6.68 -8.68
C THR A 27 10.38 7.48 -9.97
N GLY A 28 11.32 8.44 -9.98
CA GLY A 28 11.87 9.12 -11.17
C GLY A 28 10.88 9.85 -12.10
N THR A 29 9.59 9.74 -11.84
CA THR A 29 8.48 10.32 -12.58
C THR A 29 7.77 11.21 -11.57
N SER A 30 7.94 12.52 -11.72
CA SER A 30 7.31 13.49 -10.83
C SER A 30 5.81 13.16 -10.67
N GLY A 31 5.40 12.77 -9.47
CA GLY A 31 4.00 12.49 -9.13
C GLY A 31 3.59 11.02 -8.95
N VAL A 32 4.50 10.04 -8.97
CA VAL A 32 4.21 8.65 -8.57
C VAL A 32 4.78 8.36 -7.18
N TYR A 33 3.94 7.80 -6.31
CA TYR A 33 4.24 7.57 -4.90
C TYR A 33 3.88 6.17 -4.45
N THR A 34 4.66 5.63 -3.51
CA THR A 34 4.24 4.49 -2.69
C THR A 34 3.74 5.02 -1.35
N LEU A 35 2.53 4.59 -0.94
CA LEU A 35 1.88 5.02 0.30
C LEU A 35 1.98 3.92 1.35
N GLN A 36 2.82 4.11 2.38
CA GLN A 36 2.96 3.17 3.48
C GLN A 36 2.17 3.63 4.71
N ASN A 37 1.36 2.72 5.26
CA ASN A 37 0.71 2.94 6.53
C ASN A 37 1.73 2.82 7.67
N VAL A 38 1.86 3.88 8.47
CA VAL A 38 2.83 3.96 9.58
C VAL A 38 2.59 2.91 10.66
N ASN A 39 1.33 2.58 10.93
CA ASN A 39 0.98 1.65 12.02
C ASN A 39 1.26 0.20 11.64
N SER A 40 1.10 -0.17 10.37
CA SER A 40 1.26 -1.55 9.91
C SER A 40 2.56 -1.83 9.16
N GLY A 41 3.24 -0.79 8.66
CA GLY A 41 4.37 -0.92 7.74
C GLY A 41 3.99 -1.46 6.35
N LYS A 42 2.70 -1.56 6.03
CA LYS A 42 2.19 -2.08 4.75
C LYS A 42 1.88 -0.97 3.77
N CYS A 43 1.92 -1.28 2.48
CA CYS A 43 1.66 -0.35 1.40
C CYS A 43 0.20 -0.45 0.91
N LEU A 44 -0.33 0.68 0.44
CA LEU A 44 -1.63 0.75 -0.24
C LEU A 44 -1.54 0.00 -1.57
N ASP A 45 -2.40 -1.00 -1.77
CA ASP A 45 -2.33 -1.98 -2.87
C ASP A 45 -3.71 -2.17 -3.53
N VAL A 46 -3.77 -2.32 -4.85
CA VAL A 46 -5.01 -2.68 -5.55
C VAL A 46 -5.19 -4.19 -5.52
N GLU A 47 -6.26 -4.64 -4.85
CA GLU A 47 -6.49 -6.05 -4.54
C GLU A 47 -6.38 -6.93 -5.81
N ASN A 48 -5.46 -7.89 -5.78
CA ASN A 48 -5.19 -8.84 -6.86
C ASN A 48 -4.87 -8.19 -8.23
N GLY A 49 -4.40 -6.94 -8.25
CA GLY A 49 -4.05 -6.22 -9.48
C GLY A 49 -5.23 -5.99 -10.44
N ARG A 50 -6.44 -5.89 -9.89
CA ARG A 50 -7.65 -5.59 -10.65
C ARG A 50 -7.56 -4.23 -11.34
N THR A 51 -8.09 -4.15 -12.56
CA THR A 51 -8.10 -2.93 -13.37
C THR A 51 -9.49 -2.37 -13.62
N ASN A 52 -10.54 -3.03 -13.11
CA ASN A 52 -11.91 -2.56 -13.22
C ASN A 52 -12.20 -1.44 -12.22
N ASP A 53 -13.15 -0.58 -12.57
CA ASP A 53 -13.64 0.46 -11.67
C ASP A 53 -14.15 -0.14 -10.36
N PHE A 54 -13.96 0.63 -9.28
CA PHE A 54 -14.29 0.22 -7.90
C PHE A 54 -13.58 -1.06 -7.44
N ALA A 55 -12.44 -1.40 -8.04
CA ALA A 55 -11.54 -2.40 -7.49
C ALA A 55 -11.24 -2.09 -6.01
N ALA A 56 -11.23 -3.13 -5.18
CA ALA A 56 -10.92 -2.98 -3.78
C ALA A 56 -9.45 -2.56 -3.61
N VAL A 57 -9.20 -1.75 -2.59
CA VAL A 57 -7.85 -1.34 -2.20
C VAL A 57 -7.59 -1.86 -0.79
N ASP A 58 -6.47 -2.54 -0.60
CA ASP A 58 -6.08 -3.14 0.67
C ASP A 58 -4.67 -2.70 1.11
N GLN A 59 -4.18 -3.31 2.18
CA GLN A 59 -2.85 -3.09 2.71
C GLN A 59 -2.03 -4.37 2.58
N TYR A 60 -1.00 -4.32 1.74
CA TYR A 60 -0.15 -5.47 1.45
C TYR A 60 1.32 -5.19 1.77
N SER A 61 2.13 -6.25 1.83
CA SER A 61 3.58 -6.12 1.97
C SER A 61 4.12 -5.19 0.88
N CYS A 62 4.95 -4.22 1.25
CA CYS A 62 5.55 -3.31 0.28
C CYS A 62 6.52 -4.06 -0.63
N TYR A 63 6.29 -4.02 -1.95
CA TYR A 63 7.20 -4.57 -2.96
C TYR A 63 7.40 -3.65 -4.18
N ALA A 64 6.86 -2.43 -4.13
CA ALA A 64 6.99 -1.40 -5.16
C ALA A 64 6.46 -1.81 -6.55
N GLY A 65 5.51 -2.75 -6.59
CA GLY A 65 4.85 -3.16 -7.81
C GLY A 65 3.89 -2.10 -8.36
N PRO A 66 3.43 -2.22 -9.63
CA PRO A 66 2.54 -1.23 -10.26
C PRO A 66 1.24 -0.99 -9.50
N VAL A 67 0.71 -2.01 -8.82
CA VAL A 67 -0.52 -1.93 -8.02
C VAL A 67 -0.33 -1.16 -6.70
N GLN A 68 0.91 -0.78 -6.37
CA GLN A 68 1.27 0.02 -5.20
C GLN A 68 1.74 1.44 -5.58
N GLN A 69 1.58 1.84 -6.85
CA GLN A 69 1.98 3.13 -7.38
C GLN A 69 0.79 4.05 -7.54
N TRP A 70 0.81 5.18 -6.85
CA TRP A 70 -0.31 6.10 -6.77
C TRP A 70 0.08 7.49 -7.27
N ARG A 71 -0.86 8.13 -7.97
CA ARG A 71 -0.81 9.56 -8.24
C ARG A 71 -1.79 10.25 -7.31
N LEU A 72 -1.35 11.34 -6.69
CA LEU A 72 -2.23 12.17 -5.86
C LEU A 72 -2.92 13.20 -6.76
N ALA A 73 -4.25 13.22 -6.72
CA ALA A 73 -5.04 14.28 -7.33
C ALA A 73 -5.31 15.39 -6.29
N ALA A 74 -5.44 16.63 -6.76
CA ALA A 74 -5.80 17.79 -5.94
C ALA A 74 -7.31 17.85 -5.69
#